data_AF-M2AX65-F1
#
_entry.id   AF-M2AX65-F1
#
_cell.length_a   1.000
_cell.length_b   1.000
_cell.length_c   1.000
_cell.angle_alpha   90.00
_cell.angle_beta   90.00
_cell.angle_gamma   90.00
#
_symmetry.space_group_name_H-M   'P 1'
#
loop_
_entity.id
_entity.type
_entity.pdbx_description
1 polymer ?
#
loop_
_entity_poly.entity_id
_entity_poly.type
_entity_poly.pdbx_seq_one_letter_code
_entity_poly.pdbx_strand_id
1 'polypeptide(L)'
;MPKNQKTPVTLEISSLQNVDGDIVDYYIDQDSRASGCMIKDLALPDGVVIALIVRDEHTVLPQGRSQLLEGDHVVVVLRPSIRAMVDRVFAPTRTHTKELPQELEFPLRGSIKVCDLEQFYELKLADDGELTLDELVRQHLGENNIKIGAVVQIDQIALHLRELSSDGTVLYVGMSILAEPAEATDSSLPATSLPLE
;
A
#
# COMPACT_ATOMS: atom_id res chain seq x y z
N MET A 1 38.49 21.85 32.03
CA MET A 1 37.86 21.30 30.80
C MET A 1 36.61 20.54 31.21
N PRO A 2 35.39 21.09 31.08
CA PRO A 2 34.19 20.31 31.38
C PRO A 2 33.96 19.25 30.29
N LYS A 3 33.70 18.01 30.73
CA LYS A 3 33.43 16.85 29.88
C LYS A 3 32.02 16.97 29.30
N ASN A 4 31.92 16.97 27.96
CA ASN A 4 30.65 16.96 27.24
C ASN A 4 30.06 15.54 27.31
N GLN A 5 29.19 15.30 28.29
CA GLN A 5 28.48 14.03 28.44
C GLN A 5 27.19 14.12 27.60
N LYS A 6 27.17 13.46 26.44
CA LYS A 6 25.95 13.30 25.64
C LYS A 6 25.02 12.33 26.36
N THR A 7 24.20 12.84 27.26
CA THR A 7 23.10 12.09 27.87
C THR A 7 22.17 11.62 26.75
N PRO A 8 21.75 10.33 26.71
CA PRO A 8 20.72 9.91 25.77
C PRO A 8 19.44 10.72 26.05
N VAL A 9 18.89 11.33 25.00
CA VAL A 9 17.58 11.95 25.08
C VAL A 9 16.58 10.80 25.08
N THR A 10 15.96 10.54 26.23
CA THR A 10 14.83 9.61 26.32
C THR A 10 13.58 10.41 26.00
N LEU A 11 12.92 10.07 24.90
CA LEU A 11 11.61 10.63 24.57
C LEU A 11 10.56 9.74 25.22
N GLU A 12 9.91 10.22 26.28
CA GLU A 12 8.69 9.59 26.77
C GLU A 12 7.48 10.31 26.16
N ILE A 13 6.66 9.57 25.42
CA ILE A 13 5.40 10.08 24.85
C ILE A 13 4.25 9.54 25.69
N SER A 14 3.90 10.24 26.77
CA SER A 14 2.83 9.82 27.70
C SER A 14 1.40 9.93 27.14
N SER A 15 1.24 10.27 25.85
CA SER A 15 -0.06 10.51 25.19
C SER A 15 -0.30 9.69 23.92
N LEU A 16 0.32 8.51 23.77
CA LEU A 16 0.02 7.58 22.65
C LEU A 16 -1.29 6.80 22.83
N GLN A 17 -2.22 7.26 23.67
CA GLN A 17 -3.48 6.56 23.90
C GLN A 17 -4.39 6.51 22.66
N ASN A 18 -4.10 7.31 21.62
CA ASN A 18 -4.87 7.39 20.38
C ASN A 18 -4.03 7.21 19.09
N VAL A 19 -2.77 6.76 19.18
CA VAL A 19 -1.98 6.46 17.98
C VAL A 19 -1.91 4.94 17.85
N ASP A 20 -2.88 4.38 17.11
CA ASP A 20 -2.91 2.97 16.75
C ASP A 20 -1.85 2.73 15.66
N GLY A 21 -0.63 2.44 16.09
CA GLY A 21 0.53 2.28 15.22
C GLY A 21 1.43 1.13 15.67
N ASP A 22 1.70 0.22 14.75
CA ASP A 22 2.64 -0.89 14.89
C ASP A 22 4.03 -0.49 14.39
N ILE A 23 5.06 -1.07 15.02
CA ILE A 23 6.44 -1.01 14.53
C ILE A 23 6.81 -2.42 14.06
N VAL A 24 7.21 -2.54 12.80
CA VAL A 24 7.57 -3.81 12.17
C VAL A 24 8.98 -3.70 11.60
N ASP A 25 9.80 -4.73 11.82
CA ASP A 25 11.11 -4.88 11.20
C ASP A 25 10.99 -5.84 10.00
N TYR A 26 11.35 -5.34 8.82
CA TYR A 26 11.39 -6.12 7.58
C TYR A 26 12.84 -6.36 7.15
N TYR A 27 13.24 -7.63 7.14
CA TYR A 27 14.50 -8.05 6.54
C TYR A 27 14.36 -8.11 5.01
N ILE A 28 15.25 -7.43 4.29
CA ILE A 28 15.30 -7.43 2.83
C ILE A 28 16.15 -8.60 2.36
N ASP A 29 15.48 -9.67 1.94
CA ASP A 29 16.13 -10.79 1.25
C ASP A 29 16.39 -10.44 -0.23
N GLN A 30 17.26 -11.21 -0.89
CA GLN A 30 17.53 -11.08 -2.32
C GLN A 30 16.26 -11.26 -3.16
N ASP A 31 15.32 -12.09 -2.71
CA ASP A 31 14.07 -12.35 -3.42
C ASP A 31 12.90 -11.43 -3.04
N SER A 32 13.12 -10.51 -2.10
CA SER A 32 12.14 -9.50 -1.70
C SER A 32 11.80 -8.57 -2.86
N ARG A 33 10.52 -8.27 -3.05
CA ARG A 33 10.06 -7.30 -4.07
C ARG A 33 10.65 -5.90 -3.88
N ALA A 34 10.99 -5.56 -2.64
CA ALA A 34 11.55 -4.26 -2.28
C ALA A 34 13.08 -4.18 -2.51
N SER A 35 13.75 -5.32 -2.73
CA SER A 35 15.20 -5.37 -2.94
C SER A 35 15.59 -4.64 -4.23
N GLY A 36 16.52 -3.69 -4.11
CA GLY A 36 16.97 -2.86 -5.22
C GLY A 36 16.06 -1.67 -5.56
N CYS A 37 14.90 -1.52 -4.94
CA CYS A 37 13.99 -0.39 -5.15
C CYS A 37 14.42 0.84 -4.33
N MET A 38 14.13 2.05 -4.84
CA MET A 38 14.21 3.25 -4.00
C MET A 38 12.95 3.38 -3.15
N ILE A 39 13.07 3.96 -1.96
CA ILE A 39 11.93 4.15 -1.04
C ILE A 39 10.76 4.87 -1.70
N LYS A 40 11.01 5.88 -2.54
CA LYS A 40 9.97 6.65 -3.23
C LYS A 40 9.20 5.83 -4.27
N ASP A 41 9.80 4.76 -4.77
CA ASP A 41 9.23 3.89 -5.80
C ASP A 41 8.50 2.69 -5.14
N LEU A 42 8.59 2.55 -3.82
CA LEU A 42 7.76 1.59 -3.08
C LEU A 42 6.31 2.07 -3.10
N ALA A 43 5.39 1.23 -3.57
CA ALA A 43 3.96 1.52 -3.57
C ALA A 43 3.33 1.34 -2.17
N LEU A 44 3.91 1.97 -1.15
CA LEU A 44 3.43 1.93 0.22
C LEU A 44 2.16 2.78 0.38
N PRO A 45 1.16 2.31 1.14
CA PRO A 45 0.00 3.11 1.48
C PRO A 45 0.37 4.38 2.27
N ASP A 46 -0.48 5.40 2.21
CA ASP A 46 -0.35 6.55 3.11
C ASP A 46 -0.54 6.13 4.58
N GLY A 47 0.16 6.83 5.48
CA GLY A 47 0.24 6.46 6.89
C GLY A 47 1.35 5.44 7.22
N VAL A 48 2.15 5.01 6.23
CA VAL A 48 3.37 4.25 6.45
C VAL A 48 4.57 5.19 6.55
N VAL A 49 5.42 4.97 7.55
CA VAL A 49 6.67 5.70 7.74
C VAL A 49 7.82 4.71 7.87
N ILE A 50 8.77 4.74 6.94
CA ILE A 50 10.07 4.08 7.14
C ILE A 50 10.86 4.94 8.12
N ALA A 51 11.08 4.44 9.33
CA ALA A 51 11.73 5.20 10.40
C ALA A 51 13.26 5.20 10.23
N LEU A 52 13.84 4.04 9.93
CA LEU A 52 15.26 3.86 9.72
C LEU A 52 15.54 2.59 8.93
N ILE A 53 16.73 2.55 8.32
CA ILE A 53 17.30 1.34 7.73
C ILE A 53 18.54 0.99 8.56
N VAL A 54 18.65 -0.25 9.01
CA VAL A 54 19.88 -0.80 9.58
C VAL A 54 20.56 -1.62 8.51
N ARG A 55 21.80 -1.25 8.18
CA ARG A 55 22.64 -1.94 7.20
C ARG A 55 23.96 -2.26 7.87
N ASP A 56 24.26 -3.54 7.99
CA ASP A 56 25.36 -4.04 8.82
C ASP A 56 25.26 -3.44 10.24
N GLU A 57 26.31 -2.74 10.69
CA GLU A 57 26.39 -2.11 12.02
C GLU A 57 26.05 -0.59 11.99
N HIS A 58 25.37 -0.12 10.93
CA HIS A 58 25.12 1.30 10.71
C HIS A 58 23.64 1.62 10.46
N THR A 59 23.20 2.77 10.96
CA THR A 59 21.85 3.29 10.73
C THR A 59 21.87 4.31 9.60
N VAL A 60 21.03 4.11 8.59
CA VAL A 60 20.83 5.01 7.45
C VAL A 60 19.50 5.72 7.60
N LEU A 61 19.53 7.05 7.50
CA LEU A 61 18.29 7.85 7.49
C LEU A 61 17.59 7.70 6.14
N PRO A 62 16.34 7.22 6.11
CA PRO A 62 15.62 6.96 4.88
C PRO A 62 15.27 8.29 4.19
N GLN A 63 15.57 8.34 2.90
CA GLN A 63 15.13 9.39 1.98
C GLN A 63 14.41 8.71 0.82
N GLY A 64 13.56 9.44 0.10
CA GLY A 64 12.88 8.87 -1.07
C GLY A 64 13.85 8.23 -2.09
N ARG A 65 15.07 8.77 -2.22
CA ARG A 65 16.14 8.24 -3.09
C ARG A 65 16.99 7.13 -2.47
N SER A 66 16.79 6.78 -1.20
CA SER A 66 17.54 5.71 -0.56
C SER A 66 17.11 4.38 -1.19
N GLN A 67 18.09 3.61 -1.66
CA GLN A 67 17.87 2.28 -2.23
C GLN A 67 17.94 1.22 -1.13
N LEU A 68 16.94 0.35 -1.09
CA LEU A 68 16.93 -0.83 -0.24
C LEU A 68 17.80 -1.92 -0.86
N LEU A 69 18.65 -2.55 -0.06
CA LEU A 69 19.59 -3.58 -0.49
C LEU A 69 19.36 -4.86 0.31
N GLU A 70 19.78 -5.99 -0.27
CA GLU A 70 19.83 -7.27 0.45
C GLU A 70 20.62 -7.13 1.76
N GLY A 71 20.08 -7.71 2.83
CA GLY A 71 20.64 -7.63 4.18
C GLY A 71 20.18 -6.42 4.99
N ASP A 72 19.44 -5.49 4.40
CA ASP A 72 18.85 -4.37 5.14
C ASP A 72 17.76 -4.85 6.12
N HIS A 73 17.74 -4.27 7.31
CA HIS A 73 16.60 -4.29 8.21
C HIS A 73 15.87 -2.94 8.12
N VAL A 74 14.64 -2.95 7.62
CA VAL A 74 13.83 -1.76 7.42
C VAL A 74 12.79 -1.67 8.52
N VAL A 75 12.96 -0.69 9.42
CA VAL A 75 12.02 -0.46 10.52
C VAL A 75 10.91 0.47 10.03
N VAL A 76 9.69 -0.03 10.05
CA VAL A 76 8.51 0.64 9.52
C VAL A 76 7.48 0.85 10.62
N VAL A 77 6.95 2.08 10.70
CA VAL A 77 5.81 2.44 11.53
C VAL A 77 4.57 2.52 10.65
N LEU A 78 3.50 1.82 11.02
CA LEU A 78 2.30 1.68 10.18
C LEU A 78 1.05 1.46 11.04
N ARG A 79 -0.13 1.69 10.48
CA ARG A 79 -1.40 1.33 11.15
C ARG A 79 -1.70 -0.16 10.96
N PRO A 80 -2.24 -0.87 11.96
CA PRO A 80 -2.54 -2.30 11.83
C PRO A 80 -3.41 -2.64 10.62
N SER A 81 -4.36 -1.76 10.26
CA SER A 81 -5.29 -1.96 9.14
C SER A 81 -4.62 -2.08 7.77
N ILE A 82 -3.44 -1.49 7.58
CA ILE A 82 -2.70 -1.51 6.31
C ILE A 82 -1.51 -2.48 6.34
N ARG A 83 -1.27 -3.16 7.46
CA ARG A 83 -0.11 -4.04 7.65
C ARG A 83 0.02 -5.08 6.55
N ALA A 84 -1.10 -5.70 6.15
CA ALA A 84 -1.10 -6.70 5.09
C ALA A 84 -0.57 -6.16 3.74
N MET A 85 -0.80 -4.87 3.45
CA MET A 85 -0.32 -4.23 2.22
C MET A 85 1.18 -3.96 2.30
N VAL A 86 1.65 -3.51 3.47
CA VAL A 86 3.07 -3.29 3.74
C VAL A 86 3.84 -4.61 3.70
N ASP A 87 3.31 -5.66 4.34
CA ASP A 87 3.89 -7.01 4.30
C ASP A 87 4.08 -7.49 2.86
N ARG A 88 3.13 -7.20 1.97
CA ARG A 88 3.21 -7.57 0.55
C ARG A 88 4.34 -6.84 -0.19
N VAL A 89 4.56 -5.55 0.09
CA VAL A 89 5.66 -4.77 -0.51
C VAL A 89 7.03 -5.36 -0.16
N PHE A 90 7.20 -5.86 1.06
CA PHE A 90 8.45 -6.46 1.51
C PHE A 90 8.53 -7.99 1.32
N ALA A 91 7.43 -8.64 0.90
CA ALA A 91 7.37 -10.08 0.73
C ALA A 91 8.27 -10.58 -0.41
N PRO A 92 8.69 -11.86 -0.36
CA PRO A 92 9.34 -12.51 -1.48
C PRO A 92 8.47 -12.50 -2.75
N THR A 93 9.11 -12.34 -3.90
CA THR A 93 8.44 -12.35 -5.22
C THR A 93 7.71 -13.67 -5.50
N ARG A 94 8.16 -14.78 -4.91
CA ARG A 94 7.57 -16.13 -5.09
C ARG A 94 6.38 -16.41 -4.18
N THR A 95 6.10 -15.53 -3.23
CA THR A 95 4.97 -15.69 -2.32
C THR A 95 3.74 -15.07 -2.96
N HIS A 96 2.83 -15.90 -3.48
CA HIS A 96 1.44 -15.49 -3.69
C HIS A 96 0.83 -15.23 -2.31
N THR A 97 1.03 -14.02 -1.80
CA THR A 97 0.44 -13.62 -0.53
C THR A 97 -1.08 -13.61 -0.69
N LYS A 98 -1.77 -13.93 0.42
CA LYS A 98 -3.24 -14.00 0.54
C LYS A 98 -3.92 -12.92 -0.31
N GLU A 99 -5.05 -13.30 -0.93
CA GLU A 99 -5.94 -12.38 -1.66
C GLU A 99 -6.02 -11.05 -0.92
N LEU A 100 -5.81 -9.97 -1.66
CA LEU A 100 -5.93 -8.63 -1.12
C LEU A 100 -7.32 -8.50 -0.47
N PRO A 101 -7.42 -7.97 0.75
CA PRO A 101 -8.68 -7.95 1.47
C PRO A 101 -9.74 -7.25 0.63
N GLN A 102 -10.80 -7.99 0.27
CA GLN A 102 -11.97 -7.40 -0.38
C GLN A 102 -12.52 -6.31 0.53
N GLU A 103 -13.00 -5.22 -0.05
CA GLU A 103 -13.60 -4.09 0.67
C GLU A 103 -12.64 -3.25 1.56
N LEU A 104 -11.35 -3.60 1.64
CA LEU A 104 -10.38 -2.71 2.28
C LEU A 104 -9.95 -1.64 1.28
N GLU A 105 -10.31 -0.40 1.58
CA GLU A 105 -9.76 0.75 0.88
C GLU A 105 -8.53 1.28 1.60
N PHE A 106 -7.44 1.48 0.86
CA PHE A 106 -6.24 2.12 1.39
C PHE A 106 -5.73 3.24 0.48
N PRO A 107 -5.26 4.35 1.07
CA PRO A 107 -4.76 5.50 0.33
C PRO A 107 -3.39 5.20 -0.29
N LEU A 108 -3.20 5.57 -1.54
CA LEU A 108 -1.94 5.52 -2.29
C LEU A 108 -1.65 6.91 -2.85
N ARG A 109 -0.37 7.26 -2.96
CA ARG A 109 0.04 8.53 -3.56
C ARG A 109 -0.19 8.52 -5.06
N GLY A 110 -0.75 9.61 -5.59
CA GLY A 110 -0.98 9.76 -7.04
C GLY A 110 0.30 9.75 -7.88
N SER A 111 1.45 10.04 -7.26
CA SER A 111 2.76 10.02 -7.92
C SER A 111 3.37 8.62 -8.10
N ILE A 112 2.76 7.56 -7.53
CA ILE A 112 3.23 6.18 -7.69
C ILE A 112 3.03 5.75 -9.14
N LYS A 113 4.02 5.09 -9.73
CA LYS A 113 3.87 4.51 -11.07
C LYS A 113 2.96 3.29 -11.03
N VAL A 114 2.20 3.10 -12.11
CA VAL A 114 1.31 1.96 -12.26
C VAL A 114 2.10 0.66 -12.26
N CYS A 115 3.27 0.60 -12.89
CA CYS A 115 4.13 -0.58 -12.90
C CYS A 115 4.60 -1.00 -11.50
N ASP A 116 4.94 -0.04 -10.64
CA ASP A 116 5.31 -0.32 -9.24
C ASP A 116 4.11 -0.93 -8.50
N LEU A 117 2.91 -0.35 -8.69
CA LEU A 117 1.70 -0.87 -8.08
C LEU A 117 1.35 -2.29 -8.57
N GLU A 118 1.42 -2.53 -9.88
CA GLU A 118 1.22 -3.85 -10.48
C GLU A 118 2.23 -4.87 -9.91
N GLN A 119 3.51 -4.50 -9.80
CA GLN A 119 4.57 -5.33 -9.25
C GLN A 119 4.33 -5.68 -7.77
N PHE A 120 4.07 -4.69 -6.93
CA PHE A 120 3.95 -4.92 -5.50
C PHE A 120 2.64 -5.61 -5.14
N TYR A 121 1.54 -5.30 -5.84
CA TYR A 121 0.22 -5.83 -5.49
C TYR A 121 -0.22 -7.01 -6.35
N GLU A 122 0.56 -7.46 -7.33
CA GLU A 122 0.20 -8.52 -8.29
C GLU A 122 -1.12 -8.23 -9.02
N LEU A 123 -1.28 -6.98 -9.46
CA LEU A 123 -2.49 -6.50 -10.12
C LEU A 123 -2.21 -6.13 -11.57
N LYS A 124 -3.27 -5.96 -12.36
CA LYS A 124 -3.21 -5.35 -13.70
C LYS A 124 -4.13 -4.15 -13.73
N LEU A 125 -3.58 -2.97 -14.01
CA LEU A 125 -4.32 -1.70 -14.08
C LEU A 125 -4.22 -1.05 -15.47
N ALA A 126 -3.14 -1.25 -16.20
CA ALA A 126 -2.97 -0.64 -17.52
C ALA A 126 -2.02 -1.44 -18.40
N ASP A 127 -2.20 -1.36 -19.73
CA ASP A 127 -1.23 -1.94 -20.66
C ASP A 127 0.12 -1.21 -20.61
N ASP A 128 0.09 0.11 -20.41
CA ASP A 128 1.27 0.96 -20.20
C ASP A 128 1.41 1.30 -18.70
N GLY A 129 2.39 0.66 -18.05
CA GLY A 129 2.67 0.84 -16.63
C GLY A 129 3.55 2.04 -16.29
N GLU A 130 4.10 2.78 -17.27
CA GLU A 130 4.99 3.91 -16.99
C GLU A 130 4.27 5.15 -16.46
N LEU A 131 2.95 5.20 -16.65
CA LEU A 131 2.08 6.25 -16.13
C LEU A 131 2.06 6.23 -14.60
N THR A 132 1.86 7.41 -14.01
CA THR A 132 1.52 7.56 -12.60
C THR A 132 0.03 7.31 -12.35
N LEU A 133 -0.36 7.06 -11.11
CA LEU A 133 -1.77 6.95 -10.74
C LEU A 133 -2.58 8.21 -11.06
N ASP A 134 -2.00 9.41 -10.91
CA ASP A 134 -2.61 10.67 -11.34
C ASP A 134 -2.90 10.64 -12.85
N GLU A 135 -1.90 10.31 -13.67
CA GLU A 135 -2.05 10.26 -15.13
C GLU A 135 -3.05 9.19 -15.57
N LEU A 136 -3.02 8.00 -14.96
CA LEU A 136 -3.97 6.91 -15.24
C LEU A 136 -5.42 7.35 -14.96
N VAL A 137 -5.64 7.98 -13.80
CA VAL A 137 -6.94 8.49 -13.39
C VAL A 137 -7.44 9.58 -14.35
N ARG A 138 -6.56 10.51 -14.73
CA ARG A 138 -6.86 11.56 -15.71
C ARG A 138 -7.24 11.00 -17.07
N GLN A 139 -6.52 9.99 -17.53
CA GLN A 139 -6.77 9.33 -18.81
C GLN A 139 -8.15 8.66 -18.83
N HIS A 140 -8.58 8.07 -17.72
CA HIS A 140 -9.88 7.41 -17.61
C HIS A 140 -11.06 8.36 -17.42
N LEU A 141 -10.93 9.39 -16.56
CA LEU A 141 -12.03 10.32 -16.28
C LEU A 141 -12.15 11.44 -17.34
N GLY A 142 -11.03 11.83 -17.95
CA GLY A 142 -10.89 13.07 -18.72
C GLY A 142 -10.78 14.31 -17.82
N GLU A 143 -10.10 15.36 -18.31
CA GLU A 143 -9.73 16.53 -17.50
C GLU A 143 -10.91 17.24 -16.82
N ASN A 144 -12.10 17.20 -17.42
CA ASN A 144 -13.28 17.89 -16.91
C ASN A 144 -14.02 17.15 -15.78
N ASN A 145 -13.69 15.88 -15.51
CA ASN A 145 -14.40 15.04 -14.55
C ASN A 145 -13.58 14.76 -13.28
N ILE A 146 -12.39 15.36 -13.16
CA ILE A 146 -11.50 15.19 -12.02
C ILE A 146 -12.06 15.98 -10.83
N LYS A 147 -12.63 15.26 -9.88
CA LYS A 147 -13.14 15.82 -8.61
C LYS A 147 -12.99 14.80 -7.50
N ILE A 148 -12.85 15.30 -6.26
CA ILE A 148 -12.83 14.44 -5.08
C ILE A 148 -14.12 13.60 -5.05
N GLY A 149 -13.98 12.31 -4.78
CA GLY A 149 -15.06 11.32 -4.78
C GLY A 149 -15.38 10.73 -6.16
N ALA A 150 -14.73 11.18 -7.24
CA ALA A 150 -14.79 10.44 -8.51
C ALA A 150 -14.18 9.05 -8.34
N VAL A 151 -14.64 8.10 -9.15
CA VAL A 151 -14.21 6.70 -9.11
C VAL A 151 -13.83 6.27 -10.52
N VAL A 152 -12.64 5.68 -10.65
CA VAL A 152 -12.20 4.96 -11.84
C VAL A 152 -12.23 3.48 -11.52
N GLN A 153 -12.96 2.70 -12.32
CA GLN A 153 -13.02 1.26 -12.17
C GLN A 153 -12.26 0.58 -13.31
N ILE A 154 -11.36 -0.33 -12.95
CA ILE A 154 -10.55 -1.12 -13.88
C ILE A 154 -10.63 -2.57 -13.41
N ASP A 155 -11.34 -3.41 -14.16
CA ASP A 155 -11.69 -4.77 -13.76
C ASP A 155 -12.30 -4.84 -12.34
N GLN A 156 -11.59 -5.47 -11.39
CA GLN A 156 -12.00 -5.61 -9.99
C GLN A 156 -11.44 -4.50 -9.08
N ILE A 157 -10.72 -3.52 -9.64
CA ILE A 157 -10.05 -2.47 -8.87
C ILE A 157 -10.87 -1.19 -8.99
N ALA A 158 -11.17 -0.57 -7.85
CA ALA A 158 -11.77 0.75 -7.77
C ALA A 158 -10.78 1.76 -7.20
N LEU A 159 -10.54 2.83 -7.95
CA LEU A 159 -9.68 3.95 -7.60
C LEU A 159 -10.54 5.18 -7.27
N HIS A 160 -10.63 5.52 -6.00
CA HIS A 160 -11.38 6.66 -5.47
C HIS A 160 -10.48 7.88 -5.33
N LEU A 161 -10.82 9.00 -5.95
CA LEU A 161 -10.05 10.23 -5.79
C LEU A 161 -10.32 10.81 -4.40
N ARG A 162 -9.30 10.80 -3.53
CA ARG A 162 -9.43 11.24 -2.14
C ARG A 162 -8.95 12.65 -1.93
N GLU A 163 -7.84 13.02 -2.56
CA GLU A 163 -7.25 14.34 -2.39
C GLU A 163 -6.65 14.88 -3.69
N LEU A 164 -6.87 16.17 -3.91
CA LEU A 164 -6.34 16.93 -5.04
C LEU A 164 -5.54 18.13 -4.51
N SER A 165 -4.44 18.44 -5.19
CA SER A 165 -3.69 19.67 -5.02
C SER A 165 -4.46 20.87 -5.61
N SER A 166 -4.03 22.09 -5.29
CA SER A 166 -4.62 23.33 -5.79
C SER A 166 -4.53 23.50 -7.31
N ASP A 167 -3.55 22.85 -7.94
CA ASP A 167 -3.37 22.80 -9.40
C ASP A 167 -4.18 21.68 -10.06
N GLY A 168 -4.95 20.92 -9.27
CA GLY A 168 -5.75 19.79 -9.73
C GLY A 168 -5.01 18.46 -9.78
N THR A 169 -3.72 18.39 -9.41
CA THR A 169 -2.93 17.14 -9.34
C THR A 169 -3.52 16.18 -8.31
N VAL A 170 -3.72 14.91 -8.66
CA VAL A 170 -4.20 13.88 -7.74
C VAL A 170 -3.09 13.56 -6.74
N LEU A 171 -3.31 13.89 -5.47
CA LEU A 171 -2.34 13.65 -4.39
C LEU A 171 -2.52 12.25 -3.81
N TYR A 172 -3.78 11.87 -3.55
CA TYR A 172 -4.10 10.55 -2.99
C TYR A 172 -5.30 9.91 -3.69
N VAL A 173 -5.13 8.63 -3.98
CA VAL A 173 -6.14 7.72 -4.53
C VAL A 173 -6.39 6.62 -3.51
N GLY A 174 -7.63 6.42 -3.11
CA GLY A 174 -8.03 5.24 -2.35
C GLY A 174 -8.20 4.07 -3.30
N MET A 175 -7.38 3.03 -3.16
CA MET A 175 -7.55 1.79 -3.92
C MET A 175 -8.32 0.79 -3.08
N SER A 176 -9.33 0.17 -3.68
CA SER A 176 -10.05 -0.96 -3.12
C SER A 176 -10.26 -2.04 -4.17
N ILE A 177 -10.49 -3.27 -3.71
CA ILE A 177 -10.85 -4.38 -4.57
C ILE A 177 -12.30 -4.69 -4.35
N LEU A 178 -13.04 -4.62 -5.45
CA LEU A 178 -14.44 -4.99 -5.53
C LEU A 178 -14.51 -6.51 -5.50
N ALA A 179 -15.35 -7.06 -4.62
CA ALA A 179 -15.72 -8.46 -4.72
C ALA A 179 -16.37 -8.69 -6.10
N GLU A 180 -16.01 -9.78 -6.78
CA GLU A 180 -16.83 -10.24 -7.91
C GLU A 180 -18.27 -10.36 -7.41
N PRO A 181 -19.28 -9.89 -8.17
CA PRO A 181 -20.66 -10.12 -7.79
C PRO A 181 -20.82 -11.65 -7.71
N ALA A 182 -20.98 -12.17 -6.49
CA ALA A 182 -21.28 -13.57 -6.28
C ALA A 182 -22.43 -13.91 -7.22
N GLU A 183 -22.17 -14.75 -8.23
CA GLU A 183 -23.23 -15.29 -9.05
C GLU A 183 -24.27 -15.82 -8.08
N ALA A 184 -25.47 -15.23 -8.12
CA ALA A 184 -26.58 -15.60 -7.29
C ALA A 184 -26.71 -17.11 -7.39
N THR A 185 -26.33 -17.81 -6.33
CA THR A 185 -26.33 -19.26 -6.31
C THR A 185 -27.79 -19.64 -6.45
N ASP A 186 -28.08 -20.19 -7.62
CA ASP A 186 -29.39 -20.61 -8.09
C ASP A 186 -30.24 -21.16 -6.94
N SER A 187 -31.31 -20.44 -6.62
CA SER A 187 -32.28 -20.84 -5.61
C SER A 187 -33.10 -22.03 -6.15
N SER A 188 -32.47 -23.18 -6.29
CA SER A 188 -33.16 -24.45 -6.47
C SER A 188 -33.48 -25.01 -5.09
N LEU A 189 -34.60 -24.57 -4.54
CA LEU A 189 -35.29 -25.26 -3.46
C LEU A 189 -35.44 -26.73 -3.85
N PRO A 190 -35.05 -27.73 -3.02
CA PRO A 190 -35.44 -29.09 -3.28
C PRO A 190 -36.95 -29.19 -3.06
N ALA A 191 -37.70 -29.40 -4.15
CA ALA A 191 -39.10 -29.79 -4.07
C ALA A 191 -39.17 -31.08 -3.23
N THR A 192 -39.64 -30.94 -1.99
CA THR A 192 -39.96 -32.07 -1.12
C THR A 192 -41.20 -32.74 -1.70
N SER A 193 -40.99 -33.82 -2.46
CA SER A 193 -42.04 -34.75 -2.83
C SER A 193 -42.41 -35.58 -1.60
N LEU A 194 -43.57 -35.26 -1.02
CA LEU A 194 -44.26 -36.10 -0.04
C LEU A 194 -44.68 -37.43 -0.71
N PRO A 195 -44.46 -38.60 -0.10
CA PRO A 195 -45.08 -39.83 -0.54
C PRO A 195 -46.55 -39.88 -0.12
N LEU A 196 -47.35 -40.50 -0.99
CA LEU A 196 -48.77 -40.80 -0.82
C LEU A 196 -48.98 -41.83 0.31
N GLU A 197 -49.88 -41.52 1.23
CA GLU A 197 -50.67 -42.50 2.02
C GLU A 197 -52.15 -42.11 1.98
#